data_AF-A0A815LJD4-F1
#
_entry.id   AF-A0A815LJD4-F1
#
_cell.length_a   1.000
_cell.length_b   1.000
_cell.length_c   1.000
_cell.angle_alpha   90.00
_cell.angle_beta   90.00
_cell.angle_gamma   90.00
#
_symmetry.space_group_name_H-M   'P 1'
#
loop_
_entity.id
_entity.type
_entity.pdbx_description
1 polymer ?
#
loop_
_entity_poly.entity_id
_entity_poly.type
_entity_poly.pdbx_seq_one_letter_code
_entity_poly.pdbx_strand_id
1 'polypeptide(L)'
;MCSYILIEKADVEQFLHALKLCTVAVSLGGCETLIESPAIMTHRSTLYAIDVSGQMSEKLIRMSVGLENVRDIVKDLDRALNRSINQDIINNNLTNKDDDDDLELIDEAKRISHRLYQSRLHVITAALRTTSGRIYSGIHFESSQAVATICGEVSAISAMMNDGYRDLATIVVLRGFDEDRNRFEIINPCNKCRVLVNDLNPNAQVIVGTIDKPIRMTISDLI
;
A
#
# COMPACT_ATOMS: atom_id res chain seq x y z
N MET A 1 -20.44 -2.27 -14.56
CA MET A 1 -19.28 -1.53 -14.02
C MET A 1 -19.49 -0.05 -14.25
N CYS A 2 -19.42 0.75 -13.19
CA CYS A 2 -19.51 2.20 -13.23
C CYS A 2 -18.20 2.82 -12.75
N SER A 3 -17.87 4.02 -13.25
CA SER A 3 -16.71 4.80 -12.79
C SER A 3 -17.18 6.16 -12.32
N TYR A 4 -16.60 6.67 -11.24
CA TYR A 4 -16.92 7.97 -10.67
C TYR A 4 -15.71 8.56 -9.95
N ILE A 5 -15.72 9.87 -9.76
CA ILE A 5 -14.66 10.62 -9.08
C ILE A 5 -15.16 10.97 -7.68
N LEU A 6 -14.38 10.64 -6.64
CA LEU A 6 -14.68 11.10 -5.29
C LEU A 6 -14.52 12.62 -5.18
N ILE A 7 -15.37 13.24 -4.37
CA ILE A 7 -15.31 14.67 -4.10
C ILE A 7 -13.94 15.07 -3.53
N GLU A 8 -13.49 16.30 -3.81
CA GLU A 8 -12.11 16.74 -3.48
C GLU A 8 -11.74 16.55 -2.01
N LYS A 9 -12.67 16.82 -1.11
CA LYS A 9 -12.48 16.71 0.35
C LYS A 9 -12.43 15.28 0.90
N ALA A 10 -12.72 14.25 0.09
CA ALA A 10 -12.72 12.87 0.53
C ALA A 10 -11.36 12.21 0.30
N ASP A 11 -10.77 11.60 1.32
CA ASP A 11 -9.57 10.79 1.19
C ASP A 11 -9.88 9.38 0.61
N VAL A 12 -9.12 8.97 -0.40
CA VAL A 12 -9.41 7.74 -1.16
C VAL A 12 -9.04 6.49 -0.37
N GLU A 13 -7.89 6.49 0.31
CA GLU A 13 -7.45 5.35 1.13
C GLU A 13 -8.41 5.13 2.30
N GLN A 14 -8.77 6.20 2.99
CA GLN A 14 -9.72 6.15 4.10
C GLN A 14 -11.11 5.71 3.65
N PHE A 15 -11.56 6.17 2.48
CA PHE A 15 -12.82 5.71 1.89
C PHE A 15 -12.82 4.19 1.68
N LEU A 16 -11.77 3.66 1.03
CA LEU A 16 -11.65 2.23 0.75
C LEU A 16 -11.56 1.40 2.05
N HIS A 17 -10.77 1.84 3.03
CA HIS A 17 -10.64 1.17 4.34
C HIS A 17 -11.94 1.20 5.16
N ALA A 18 -12.81 2.19 4.93
CA ALA A 18 -14.05 2.34 5.70
C ALA A 18 -15.20 1.46 5.20
N LEU A 19 -15.05 0.81 4.04
CA LEU A 19 -16.03 -0.12 3.47
C LEU A 19 -16.05 -1.42 4.26
N LYS A 20 -17.23 -2.02 4.37
CA LYS A 20 -17.42 -3.29 5.12
C LYS A 20 -18.22 -4.31 4.32
N LEU A 21 -19.08 -3.83 3.43
CA LEU A 21 -19.87 -4.67 2.53
C LEU A 21 -19.23 -4.71 1.14
N CYS A 22 -18.82 -3.56 0.61
CA CYS A 22 -18.19 -3.51 -0.70
C CYS A 22 -16.74 -3.99 -0.60
N THR A 23 -16.39 -5.04 -1.34
CA THR A 23 -15.06 -5.63 -1.28
C THR A 23 -14.09 -4.88 -2.18
N VAL A 24 -12.99 -4.44 -1.61
CA VAL A 24 -11.89 -3.81 -2.34
C VAL A 24 -11.12 -4.88 -3.11
N ALA A 25 -11.14 -4.84 -4.45
CA ALA A 25 -10.56 -5.86 -5.31
C ALA A 25 -9.80 -5.27 -6.49
N VAL A 26 -8.86 -6.02 -7.07
CA VAL A 26 -8.09 -5.61 -8.27
C VAL A 26 -8.77 -6.00 -9.59
N SER A 27 -9.89 -6.71 -9.50
CA SER A 27 -10.69 -7.18 -10.62
C SER A 27 -12.14 -7.14 -10.21
N LEU A 28 -13.00 -6.71 -11.12
CA LEU A 28 -14.42 -6.44 -10.87
C LEU A 28 -15.33 -7.50 -11.53
N GLY A 29 -14.93 -8.78 -11.46
CA GLY A 29 -15.57 -9.90 -12.16
C GLY A 29 -16.36 -10.88 -11.28
N GLY A 30 -16.60 -10.56 -10.00
CA GLY A 30 -17.34 -11.41 -9.07
C GLY A 30 -18.85 -11.16 -9.03
N CYS A 31 -19.56 -11.97 -8.26
CA CYS A 31 -20.99 -11.77 -7.93
C CYS A 31 -21.21 -10.83 -6.74
N GLU A 32 -20.13 -10.42 -6.08
CA GLU A 32 -20.09 -9.45 -4.99
C GLU A 32 -20.01 -8.01 -5.54
N THR A 33 -20.34 -7.04 -4.71
CA THR A 33 -20.08 -5.63 -4.98
C THR A 33 -18.60 -5.37 -4.78
N LEU A 34 -17.91 -5.14 -5.89
CA LEU A 34 -16.47 -4.96 -5.93
C LEU A 34 -16.13 -3.51 -6.26
N ILE A 35 -15.12 -2.98 -5.60
CA ILE A 35 -14.66 -1.59 -5.77
C ILE A 35 -13.13 -1.55 -5.90
N GLU A 36 -12.63 -0.63 -6.71
CA GLU A 36 -11.19 -0.44 -6.90
C GLU A 36 -10.84 1.04 -7.08
N SER A 37 -9.66 1.42 -6.60
CA SER A 37 -8.98 2.66 -7.01
C SER A 37 -7.84 2.29 -7.94
N PRO A 38 -7.94 2.54 -9.26
CA PRO A 38 -6.84 2.28 -10.18
C PRO A 38 -5.55 3.00 -9.79
N ALA A 39 -5.66 4.21 -9.23
CA ALA A 39 -4.51 5.04 -8.84
C ALA A 39 -3.70 4.42 -7.69
N ILE A 40 -4.37 3.82 -6.70
CA ILE A 40 -3.72 3.20 -5.53
C ILE A 40 -3.31 1.76 -5.82
N MET A 41 -4.13 1.03 -6.58
CA MET A 41 -4.00 -0.43 -6.71
C MET A 41 -3.13 -0.86 -7.89
N THR A 42 -2.77 0.05 -8.80
CA THR A 42 -1.89 -0.24 -9.92
C THR A 42 -0.53 0.43 -9.75
N HIS A 43 0.55 -0.36 -9.74
CA HIS A 43 1.93 0.15 -9.83
C HIS A 43 2.23 0.79 -11.20
N ARG A 44 1.29 0.72 -12.15
CA ARG A 44 1.43 1.29 -13.50
C ARG A 44 1.22 2.79 -13.48
N SER A 45 2.32 3.50 -13.65
CA SER A 45 2.36 4.80 -14.31
C SER A 45 1.90 4.76 -15.79
N THR A 46 1.00 3.86 -16.20
CA THR A 46 0.72 3.62 -17.63
C THR A 46 -0.68 3.11 -18.00
N LEU A 47 -1.65 3.07 -17.09
CA LEU A 47 -3.06 2.85 -17.46
C LEU A 47 -3.95 3.92 -16.81
N TYR A 48 -3.81 5.14 -17.33
CA TYR A 48 -4.52 6.32 -16.86
C TYR A 48 -5.95 6.34 -17.41
N ALA A 49 -6.94 6.30 -16.54
CA ALA A 49 -8.30 6.68 -16.89
C ALA A 49 -8.40 8.21 -16.78
N ILE A 50 -8.59 8.80 -17.95
CA ILE A 50 -8.59 10.23 -18.23
C ILE A 50 -9.98 10.77 -17.85
N ASP A 51 -10.07 11.85 -17.09
CA ASP A 51 -11.36 12.51 -16.88
C ASP A 51 -11.91 13.13 -18.19
N VAL A 52 -13.13 13.67 -18.18
CA VAL A 52 -13.75 14.33 -19.35
C VAL A 52 -12.96 15.56 -19.87
N SER A 53 -11.99 16.05 -19.12
CA SER A 53 -11.13 17.19 -19.43
C SER A 53 -9.71 16.81 -19.87
N GLY A 54 -9.37 15.52 -19.91
CA GLY A 54 -8.01 15.10 -20.27
C GLY A 54 -7.07 14.91 -19.07
N GLN A 55 -7.54 15.11 -17.84
CA GLN A 55 -6.69 15.19 -16.65
C GLN A 55 -6.81 13.97 -15.72
N MET A 56 -5.68 13.67 -15.07
CA MET A 56 -5.45 12.53 -14.18
C MET A 56 -6.14 12.79 -12.84
N SER A 57 -7.05 11.91 -12.40
CA SER A 57 -7.64 12.00 -11.06
C SER A 57 -7.25 10.81 -10.20
N GLU A 58 -6.44 11.06 -9.17
CA GLU A 58 -6.10 10.09 -8.12
C GLU A 58 -7.32 9.63 -7.30
N LYS A 59 -8.45 10.33 -7.47
CA LYS A 59 -9.75 10.08 -6.82
C LYS A 59 -10.72 9.25 -7.66
N LEU A 60 -10.24 8.65 -8.76
CA LEU A 60 -11.06 7.78 -9.58
C LEU A 60 -11.36 6.45 -8.87
N ILE A 61 -12.63 6.12 -8.79
CA ILE A 61 -13.14 4.85 -8.29
C ILE A 61 -13.87 4.11 -9.41
N ARG A 62 -13.65 2.81 -9.50
CA ARG A 62 -14.42 1.90 -10.35
C ARG A 62 -15.15 0.90 -9.48
N MET A 63 -16.39 0.61 -9.83
CA MET A 63 -17.25 -0.27 -9.05
C MET A 63 -18.05 -1.21 -9.96
N SER A 64 -18.16 -2.47 -9.58
CA SER A 64 -19.16 -3.39 -10.12
C SER A 64 -20.11 -3.77 -9.00
N VAL A 65 -21.41 -3.67 -9.28
CA VAL A 65 -22.46 -3.97 -8.31
C VAL A 65 -22.77 -5.46 -8.37
N GLY A 66 -22.77 -6.11 -7.21
CA GLY A 66 -23.09 -7.51 -7.04
C GLY A 66 -24.57 -7.78 -6.78
N LEU A 67 -24.84 -8.90 -6.12
CA LEU A 67 -26.19 -9.38 -5.80
C LEU A 67 -26.69 -8.93 -4.41
N GLU A 68 -25.95 -8.07 -3.71
CA GLU A 68 -26.33 -7.58 -2.38
C GLU A 68 -27.54 -6.64 -2.41
N ASN A 69 -28.14 -6.42 -1.24
CA ASN A 69 -29.26 -5.49 -1.12
C ASN A 69 -28.80 -4.05 -1.43
N VAL A 70 -29.45 -3.41 -2.40
CA VAL A 70 -29.15 -2.03 -2.80
C VAL A 70 -29.11 -1.04 -1.63
N ARG A 71 -29.97 -1.21 -0.62
CA ARG A 71 -30.01 -0.32 0.54
C ARG A 71 -28.79 -0.48 1.42
N ASP A 72 -28.24 -1.69 1.50
CA ASP A 72 -27.07 -1.96 2.33
C ASP A 72 -25.79 -1.53 1.62
N ILE A 73 -25.71 -1.67 0.29
CA ILE A 73 -24.66 -1.07 -0.54
C ILE A 73 -24.62 0.45 -0.35
N VAL A 74 -25.76 1.13 -0.50
CA VAL A 74 -25.85 2.60 -0.34
C VAL A 74 -25.42 3.02 1.07
N LYS A 75 -25.90 2.34 2.12
CA LYS A 75 -25.47 2.62 3.50
C LYS A 75 -23.98 2.44 3.71
N ASP A 76 -23.38 1.43 3.08
CA ASP A 76 -21.95 1.16 3.20
C ASP A 76 -21.14 2.28 2.56
N LEU A 77 -21.52 2.70 1.35
CA LEU A 77 -20.91 3.81 0.62
C LEU A 77 -21.08 5.13 1.35
N ASP A 78 -22.27 5.45 1.86
CA ASP A 78 -22.52 6.67 2.63
C ASP A 78 -21.68 6.71 3.91
N ARG A 79 -21.57 5.58 4.62
CA ARG A 79 -20.75 5.49 5.83
C ARG A 79 -19.28 5.70 5.50
N ALA A 80 -18.78 5.05 4.45
CA ALA A 80 -17.39 5.17 4.02
C ALA A 80 -17.06 6.60 3.57
N LEU A 81 -17.94 7.20 2.78
CA LEU A 81 -17.80 8.57 2.30
C LEU A 81 -17.78 9.57 3.47
N ASN A 82 -18.72 9.44 4.42
CA ASN A 82 -18.74 10.31 5.59
C ASN A 82 -17.47 10.17 6.46
N ARG A 83 -16.90 8.97 6.59
CA ARG A 83 -15.61 8.79 7.28
C ARG A 83 -14.46 9.45 6.54
N SER A 84 -14.41 9.31 5.21
CA SER A 84 -13.36 9.91 4.37
C SER A 84 -13.34 11.44 4.33
N ILE A 85 -14.42 12.09 4.77
CA ILE A 85 -14.57 13.57 4.77
C ILE A 85 -14.25 14.17 6.15
N ASN A 86 -14.44 13.42 7.24
CA ASN A 86 -14.26 13.92 8.60
C ASN A 86 -12.81 13.70 9.05
N GLN A 87 -12.01 14.74 8.93
CA GLN A 87 -10.55 14.70 9.09
C GLN A 87 -10.05 14.74 10.55
N ASP A 88 -10.86 14.37 11.53
CA ASP A 88 -10.46 14.38 12.94
C ASP A 88 -10.46 12.97 13.53
N ILE A 89 -9.31 12.57 14.08
CA ILE A 89 -9.05 11.39 14.94
C ILE A 89 -8.63 10.10 14.21
N ILE A 90 -7.37 10.05 13.74
CA ILE A 90 -6.49 8.86 13.93
C ILE A 90 -5.05 9.37 14.19
N ASN A 91 -4.87 10.10 15.30
CA ASN A 91 -3.54 10.37 15.87
C ASN A 91 -3.62 9.92 17.32
N ASN A 92 -3.57 8.62 17.61
CA ASN A 92 -3.38 8.13 18.99
C ASN A 92 -3.06 6.62 19.00
N ASN A 93 -1.92 6.24 18.42
CA ASN A 93 -1.10 5.12 18.87
C ASN A 93 0.32 5.28 18.28
N LEU A 94 0.91 6.45 18.51
CA LEU A 94 2.30 6.73 18.17
C LEU A 94 3.18 6.14 19.28
N THR A 95 3.62 4.89 19.09
CA THR A 95 4.73 4.36 19.87
C THR A 95 6.02 4.95 19.32
N ASN A 96 6.39 6.14 19.82
CA ASN A 96 7.75 6.65 19.67
C ASN A 96 8.69 5.70 20.41
N LYS A 97 9.30 4.75 19.69
CA LYS A 97 10.37 3.94 20.22
C LYS A 97 11.40 3.64 19.13
N ASP A 98 12.58 4.22 19.35
CA ASP A 98 13.88 4.00 18.69
C ASP A 98 14.01 4.53 17.25
N ASP A 99 14.17 5.85 17.11
CA ASP A 99 14.39 6.58 15.85
C ASP A 99 15.62 6.08 15.06
N ASP A 100 16.66 5.58 15.74
CA ASP A 100 17.91 5.13 15.09
C ASP A 100 17.72 3.83 14.28
N ASP A 101 16.89 2.91 14.80
CA ASP A 101 16.59 1.63 14.18
C ASP A 101 15.71 1.77 12.93
N ASP A 102 14.77 2.72 12.94
CA ASP A 102 13.92 3.00 11.78
C ASP A 102 14.71 3.66 10.65
N LEU A 103 15.62 4.56 11.01
CA LEU A 103 16.52 5.20 10.04
C LEU A 103 17.44 4.18 9.37
N GLU A 104 18.01 3.23 10.12
CA GLU A 104 18.82 2.14 9.55
C GLU A 104 18.03 1.32 8.51
N LEU A 105 16.77 1.00 8.82
CA LEU A 105 15.93 0.21 7.91
C LEU A 105 15.54 0.99 6.65
N ILE A 106 15.21 2.27 6.82
CA ILE A 106 14.94 3.20 5.72
C ILE A 106 16.19 3.34 4.83
N ASP A 107 17.37 3.50 5.42
CA ASP A 107 18.62 3.68 4.68
C ASP A 107 19.04 2.41 3.92
N GLU A 108 18.78 1.22 4.47
CA GLU A 108 18.94 -0.03 3.71
C GLU A 108 18.00 -0.06 2.49
N ALA A 109 16.74 0.31 2.65
CA ALA A 109 15.81 0.38 1.52
C ALA A 109 16.28 1.40 0.46
N LYS A 110 16.75 2.58 0.88
CA LYS A 110 17.36 3.57 -0.03
C LYS A 110 18.57 3.00 -0.75
N ARG A 111 19.47 2.31 -0.04
CA ARG A 111 20.69 1.70 -0.61
C ARG A 111 20.35 0.70 -1.71
N ILE A 112 19.36 -0.16 -1.48
CA ILE A 112 18.92 -1.14 -2.48
C ILE A 112 18.27 -0.45 -3.67
N SER A 113 17.46 0.58 -3.42
CA SER A 113 16.85 1.38 -4.48
C SER A 113 17.94 2.03 -5.33
N HIS A 114 18.90 2.75 -4.73
CA HIS A 114 20.04 3.33 -5.46
C HIS A 114 20.81 2.31 -6.31
N ARG A 115 21.05 1.10 -5.77
CA ARG A 115 21.84 0.07 -6.43
C ARG A 115 21.12 -0.59 -7.60
N LEU A 116 19.82 -0.85 -7.46
CA LEU A 116 19.05 -1.69 -8.38
C LEU A 116 17.99 -0.91 -9.17
N TYR A 117 17.87 0.40 -8.97
CA TYR A 117 16.89 1.23 -9.65
C TYR A 117 16.99 1.12 -11.17
N GLN A 118 15.86 0.84 -11.79
CA GLN A 118 15.68 0.91 -13.23
C GLN A 118 14.37 1.63 -13.52
N SER A 119 14.46 2.76 -14.23
CA SER A 119 13.28 3.54 -14.58
C SER A 119 12.24 2.65 -15.26
N ARG A 120 10.98 2.81 -14.82
CA ARG A 120 9.79 2.06 -15.29
C ARG A 120 9.75 0.56 -14.99
N LEU A 121 10.75 -0.02 -14.33
CA LEU A 121 10.80 -1.45 -14.03
C LEU A 121 11.10 -1.77 -12.56
N HIS A 122 12.02 -1.03 -11.96
CA HIS A 122 12.52 -1.28 -10.62
C HIS A 122 12.55 0.04 -9.79
N VAL A 123 11.37 0.60 -9.46
CA VAL A 123 11.20 1.80 -8.62
C VAL A 123 10.82 1.59 -7.14
N ILE A 124 10.32 0.42 -6.70
CA ILE A 124 9.91 0.12 -5.31
C ILE A 124 10.83 -0.88 -4.62
N THR A 125 11.20 -0.59 -3.39
CA THR A 125 12.04 -1.45 -2.56
C THR A 125 11.43 -1.63 -1.19
N ALA A 126 11.63 -2.80 -0.59
CA ALA A 126 11.30 -3.05 0.79
C ALA A 126 12.54 -3.46 1.58
N ALA A 127 12.61 -3.05 2.83
CA ALA A 127 13.55 -3.57 3.80
C ALA A 127 12.78 -4.03 5.03
N LEU A 128 13.19 -5.16 5.59
CA LEU A 128 12.57 -5.77 6.75
C LEU A 128 13.63 -6.14 7.79
N ARG A 129 13.23 -6.12 9.05
CA ARG A 129 14.04 -6.45 10.21
C ARG A 129 13.41 -7.63 10.93
N THR A 130 14.22 -8.63 11.30
CA THR A 130 13.79 -9.75 12.15
C THR A 130 13.79 -9.36 13.63
N THR A 131 13.19 -10.18 14.50
CA THR A 131 13.25 -9.94 15.96
C THR A 131 14.67 -10.02 16.52
N SER A 132 15.57 -10.71 15.83
CA SER A 132 17.01 -10.78 16.13
C SER A 132 17.81 -9.59 15.59
N GLY A 133 17.17 -8.64 14.88
CA GLY A 133 17.83 -7.46 14.32
C GLY A 133 18.47 -7.66 12.95
N ARG A 134 18.30 -8.82 12.30
CA ARG A 134 18.82 -9.04 10.94
C ARG A 134 17.97 -8.30 9.92
N ILE A 135 18.62 -7.69 8.94
CA ILE A 135 17.96 -6.93 7.89
C ILE A 135 17.99 -7.71 6.57
N TYR A 136 16.83 -7.81 5.93
CA TYR A 136 16.69 -8.35 4.58
C TYR A 136 16.01 -7.31 3.70
N SER A 137 16.36 -7.31 2.43
CA SER A 137 15.84 -6.31 1.50
C SER A 137 15.49 -6.93 0.15
N GLY A 138 14.55 -6.28 -0.52
CA GLY A 138 13.93 -6.79 -1.73
C GLY A 138 13.52 -5.65 -2.65
N ILE A 139 13.49 -5.94 -3.94
CA ILE A 139 12.98 -5.05 -4.97
C ILE A 139 11.75 -5.69 -5.60
N HIS A 140 10.74 -4.89 -5.93
CA HIS A 140 9.65 -5.39 -6.78
C HIS A 140 10.20 -5.79 -8.14
N PHE A 141 9.62 -6.84 -8.69
CA PHE A 141 9.90 -7.34 -10.02
C PHE A 141 8.70 -7.03 -10.90
N GLU A 142 8.83 -6.04 -11.77
CA GLU A 142 7.78 -5.66 -12.71
C GLU A 142 7.75 -6.64 -13.89
N SER A 143 6.54 -7.10 -14.23
CA SER A 143 6.29 -7.94 -15.40
C SER A 143 5.41 -7.21 -16.40
N SER A 144 5.53 -7.57 -17.68
CA SER A 144 4.61 -7.08 -18.72
C SER A 144 3.15 -7.45 -18.42
N GLN A 145 2.95 -8.54 -17.67
CA GLN A 145 1.65 -8.97 -17.15
C GLN A 145 1.59 -8.75 -15.64
N ALA A 146 0.66 -7.90 -15.20
CA ALA A 146 0.54 -7.48 -13.80
C ALA A 146 0.35 -8.66 -12.81
N VAL A 147 -0.24 -9.78 -13.24
CA VAL A 147 -0.41 -10.99 -12.41
C VAL A 147 0.92 -11.61 -11.97
N ALA A 148 1.98 -11.41 -12.75
CA ALA A 148 3.31 -11.92 -12.48
C ALA A 148 4.22 -10.89 -11.78
N THR A 149 3.71 -9.67 -11.53
CA THR A 149 4.45 -8.64 -10.78
C THR A 149 4.56 -9.04 -9.30
N ILE A 150 5.77 -9.01 -8.78
CA ILE A 150 6.08 -9.37 -7.39
C ILE A 150 6.46 -8.11 -6.63
N CYS A 151 5.83 -7.89 -5.47
CA CYS A 151 6.09 -6.72 -4.64
C CYS A 151 7.45 -6.84 -3.93
N GLY A 152 8.08 -5.71 -3.59
CA GLY A 152 9.40 -5.71 -2.94
C GLY A 152 9.39 -6.40 -1.58
N GLU A 153 8.27 -6.30 -0.87
CA GLU A 153 8.00 -6.95 0.41
C GLU A 153 8.11 -8.48 0.28
N VAL A 154 7.51 -9.05 -0.77
CA VAL A 154 7.55 -10.50 -1.03
C VAL A 154 8.96 -10.95 -1.35
N SER A 155 9.71 -10.16 -2.12
CA SER A 155 11.13 -10.43 -2.41
C SER A 155 11.98 -10.43 -1.13
N ALA A 156 11.80 -9.44 -0.25
CA ALA A 156 12.52 -9.34 1.02
C ALA A 156 12.16 -10.49 1.97
N ILE A 157 10.87 -10.82 2.08
CA ILE A 157 10.37 -11.95 2.88
C ILE A 157 10.97 -13.27 2.37
N SER A 158 11.01 -13.47 1.05
CA SER A 158 11.61 -14.66 0.45
C SER A 158 13.10 -14.79 0.79
N ALA A 159 13.84 -13.67 0.76
CA ALA A 159 15.26 -13.65 1.15
C ALA A 159 15.44 -14.03 2.62
N MET A 160 14.63 -13.49 3.53
CA MET A 160 14.63 -13.84 4.96
C MET A 160 14.34 -15.33 5.18
N MET A 161 13.32 -15.86 4.51
CA MET A 161 12.93 -17.26 4.63
C MET A 161 13.99 -18.21 4.08
N ASN A 162 14.66 -17.84 2.99
CA ASN A 162 15.77 -18.61 2.44
C ASN A 162 16.95 -18.72 3.40
N ASP A 163 17.16 -17.72 4.27
CA ASP A 163 18.16 -17.77 5.36
C ASP A 163 17.62 -18.49 6.62
N GLY A 164 16.40 -19.04 6.58
CA GLY A 164 15.80 -19.84 7.64
C GLY A 164 14.99 -19.05 8.68
N TYR A 165 14.78 -17.74 8.48
CA TYR A 165 14.08 -16.87 9.42
C TYR A 165 12.61 -16.67 9.04
N ARG A 166 11.75 -16.54 10.04
CA ARG A 166 10.30 -16.29 9.88
C ARG A 166 9.75 -15.25 10.87
N ASP A 167 10.63 -14.68 11.68
CA ASP A 167 10.36 -13.78 12.78
C ASP A 167 10.41 -12.31 12.33
N LEU A 168 9.58 -11.94 11.34
CA LEU A 168 9.46 -10.57 10.87
C LEU A 168 9.01 -9.63 12.01
N ALA A 169 9.81 -8.61 12.33
CA ALA A 169 9.51 -7.63 13.38
C ALA A 169 9.06 -6.29 12.81
N THR A 170 9.79 -5.76 11.82
CA THR A 170 9.52 -4.44 11.24
C THR A 170 9.74 -4.44 9.74
N ILE A 171 8.94 -3.69 8.97
CA ILE A 171 9.09 -3.53 7.52
C ILE A 171 8.86 -2.08 7.10
N VAL A 172 9.62 -1.63 6.09
CA VAL A 172 9.40 -0.36 5.39
C VAL A 172 9.39 -0.59 3.90
N VAL A 173 8.59 0.19 3.18
CA VAL A 173 8.52 0.18 1.73
C VAL A 173 8.79 1.58 1.21
N LEU A 174 9.73 1.68 0.27
CA LEU A 174 10.11 2.93 -0.37
C LEU A 174 9.82 2.88 -1.85
N ARG A 175 9.39 4.02 -2.39
CA ARG A 175 9.41 4.32 -3.82
C ARG A 175 10.52 5.31 -4.12
N GLY A 176 11.38 4.98 -5.08
CA GLY A 176 12.36 5.90 -5.66
C GLY A 176 11.79 6.59 -6.90
N PHE A 177 12.00 7.90 -7.02
CA PHE A 177 11.62 8.70 -8.19
C PHE A 177 12.83 9.16 -9.02
N ASP A 178 12.55 9.51 -10.28
CA ASP A 178 13.47 9.61 -11.43
C ASP A 178 14.61 10.64 -11.34
N GLU A 179 15.56 10.47 -12.28
CA GLU A 179 16.78 11.22 -12.67
C GLU A 179 17.83 11.51 -11.59
N ASP A 180 17.44 12.07 -10.44
CA ASP A 180 18.40 12.50 -9.40
C ASP A 180 18.77 11.39 -8.41
N ARG A 181 18.07 10.25 -8.46
CA ARG A 181 18.16 9.10 -7.51
C ARG A 181 18.03 9.44 -6.03
N ASN A 182 17.84 10.70 -5.64
CA ASN A 182 17.86 11.16 -4.26
C ASN A 182 16.46 11.42 -3.68
N ARG A 183 15.40 11.21 -4.47
CA ARG A 183 14.02 11.37 -4.01
C ARG A 183 13.40 10.02 -3.70
N PHE A 184 13.05 9.87 -2.43
CA PHE A 184 12.40 8.69 -1.88
C PHE A 184 11.09 9.08 -1.22
N GLU A 185 10.15 8.15 -1.22
CA GLU A 185 8.87 8.28 -0.54
C GLU A 185 8.59 6.97 0.19
N ILE A 186 8.21 7.05 1.46
CA ILE A 186 7.66 5.89 2.17
C ILE A 186 6.26 5.66 1.62
N ILE A 187 6.00 4.44 1.16
CA ILE A 187 4.68 4.04 0.68
C ILE A 187 4.13 2.93 1.56
N ASN A 188 2.81 2.84 1.65
CA ASN A 188 2.16 1.77 2.38
C ASN A 188 2.27 0.44 1.61
N PRO A 189 2.46 -0.70 2.29
CA PRO A 189 2.37 -2.01 1.64
C PRO A 189 1.01 -2.21 0.97
N CYS A 190 0.97 -2.90 -0.17
CA CYS A 190 -0.28 -3.19 -0.85
C CYS A 190 -1.11 -4.25 -0.09
N ASN A 191 -2.41 -4.37 -0.36
CA ASN A 191 -3.30 -5.31 0.34
C ASN A 191 -2.77 -6.76 0.38
N LYS A 192 -2.22 -7.26 -0.74
CA LYS A 192 -1.63 -8.61 -0.79
C LYS A 192 -0.48 -8.75 0.20
N CYS A 193 0.41 -7.75 0.25
CA CYS A 193 1.54 -7.75 1.16
C CYS A 193 1.10 -7.59 2.62
N ARG A 194 0.04 -6.81 2.88
CA ARG A 194 -0.48 -6.66 4.24
C ARG A 194 -0.98 -7.98 4.81
N VAL A 195 -1.77 -8.73 4.02
CA VAL A 195 -2.23 -10.08 4.38
C VAL A 195 -1.03 -10.99 4.66
N LEU A 196 -0.03 -11.02 3.76
CA LEU A 196 1.16 -11.85 3.94
C LEU A 196 1.97 -11.50 5.20
N VAL A 197 2.18 -10.22 5.47
CA VAL A 197 2.90 -9.75 6.66
C VAL A 197 2.14 -10.11 7.92
N ASN A 198 0.80 -9.93 7.93
CA ASN A 198 -0.04 -10.28 9.06
C ASN A 198 -0.10 -11.80 9.30
N ASP A 199 -0.11 -12.61 8.24
CA ASP A 199 -0.03 -14.08 8.34
C ASP A 199 1.30 -14.55 8.96
N LEU A 200 2.40 -13.81 8.69
CA LEU A 200 3.71 -14.11 9.28
C LEU A 200 3.81 -13.67 10.74
N ASN A 201 3.38 -12.45 11.03
CA ASN A 201 3.35 -11.90 12.37
C ASN A 201 2.30 -10.77 12.46
N PRO A 202 1.16 -11.01 13.13
CA PRO A 202 0.13 -9.98 13.31
C PRO A 202 0.61 -8.75 14.10
N ASN A 203 1.69 -8.89 14.88
CA ASN A 203 2.27 -7.80 15.65
C ASN A 203 3.43 -7.08 14.92
N ALA A 204 3.73 -7.46 13.67
CA ALA A 204 4.77 -6.81 12.89
C ALA A 204 4.48 -5.32 12.75
N GLN A 205 5.52 -4.50 12.87
CA GLN A 205 5.45 -3.06 12.72
C GLN A 205 5.72 -2.67 11.27
N VAL A 206 4.93 -1.76 10.73
CA VAL A 206 5.10 -1.17 9.40
C VAL A 206 5.48 0.29 9.60
N ILE A 207 6.60 0.70 9.02
CA ILE A 207 7.00 2.10 8.97
C ILE A 207 6.21 2.78 7.84
N VAL A 208 5.41 3.77 8.22
CA VAL A 208 4.58 4.59 7.32
C VAL A 208 4.89 6.08 7.55
N GLY A 209 4.17 6.96 6.84
CA GLY A 209 4.33 8.40 6.97
C GLY A 209 5.33 8.98 5.97
N THR A 210 6.18 9.90 6.41
CA THR A 210 7.16 10.58 5.53
C THR A 210 8.58 10.26 5.96
N ILE A 211 9.57 10.45 5.09
CA ILE A 211 10.97 10.20 5.44
C ILE A 211 11.45 11.08 6.60
N ASP A 212 10.97 12.32 6.66
CA ASP A 212 11.34 13.27 7.73
C ASP A 212 10.60 12.98 9.04
N LYS A 213 9.49 12.25 8.97
CA LYS A 213 8.65 11.91 10.12
C LYS A 213 8.05 10.51 9.94
N PRO A 214 8.87 9.46 10.03
CA PRO A 214 8.40 8.09 9.97
C PRO A 214 7.63 7.76 11.25
N ILE A 215 6.60 6.94 11.12
CA ILE A 215 5.82 6.44 12.25
C ILE A 215 5.62 4.94 12.09
N ARG A 216 5.59 4.21 13.19
CA ARG A 216 5.27 2.78 13.19
C ARG A 216 3.77 2.57 13.40
N MET A 217 3.22 1.64 12.65
CA MET A 217 1.87 1.11 12.88
C MET A 217 1.91 -0.41 12.89
N THR A 218 1.04 -1.05 13.65
CA THR A 218 0.95 -2.52 13.64
C THR A 218 0.28 -2.96 12.36
N ILE A 219 0.71 -4.07 11.77
CA ILE A 219 0.14 -4.55 10.50
C ILE A 219 -1.36 -4.82 10.60
N SER A 220 -1.87 -5.29 11.74
CA SER A 220 -3.30 -5.49 11.95
C SER A 220 -4.12 -4.19 11.92
N ASP A 221 -3.51 -3.03 12.17
CA ASP A 221 -4.19 -1.73 12.04
C ASP A 221 -4.30 -1.26 10.57
N LEU A 222 -3.61 -1.95 9.65
CA LEU A 222 -3.57 -1.65 8.23
C LEU A 222 -4.49 -2.55 7.38
N ILE A 223 -5.20 -3.51 7.99
CA ILE A 223 -6.06 -4.48 7.29
C ILE A 223 -7.54 -4.15 7.48
#